data_AF-A0A1H4DB92-F1
#
_entry.id   AF-A0A1H4DB92-F1
#
_cell.length_a   1.000
_cell.length_b   1.000
_cell.length_c   1.000
_cell.angle_alpha   90.00
_cell.angle_beta   90.00
_cell.angle_gamma   90.00
#
_symmetry.space_group_name_H-M   'P 1'
#
loop_
_entity.id
_entity.type
_entity.pdbx_description
1 polymer ?
#
loop_
_entity_poly.entity_id
_entity_poly.type
_entity_poly.pdbx_seq_one_letter_code
_entity_poly.pdbx_strand_id
1 'polypeptide(L)' 'MCRIFGHRNYEEVFAERTIRYSPRKQKPIYKVVRELRCDRCGEAHREELRSGIRRSQLLKEGWFIEQ' A
#
# COMPACT_ATOMS: atom_id res chain seq x y z
N MET A 1 -17.22 13.51 14.98
CA MET A 1 -18.05 12.41 14.44
C MET A 1 -17.68 11.04 14.99
N CYS A 2 -16.43 10.54 14.90
CA CYS A 2 -16.09 9.18 15.35
C CYS A 2 -16.27 8.91 16.86
N ARG A 3 -16.07 9.92 17.72
CA ARG A 3 -16.31 9.79 19.18
C ARG A 3 -17.76 9.45 19.56
N ILE A 4 -18.73 9.76 18.69
CA ILE A 4 -20.17 9.58 18.98
C ILE A 4 -20.73 8.37 18.22
N PHE A 5 -20.33 8.22 16.95
CA PHE A 5 -20.89 7.19 16.07
C PHE A 5 -19.96 5.99 15.83
N GLY A 6 -18.82 5.95 16.52
CA GLY A 6 -17.76 4.98 16.28
C GLY A 6 -16.97 5.25 14.99
N HIS A 7 -15.89 4.49 14.82
CA HIS A 7 -15.11 4.50 13.59
C HIS A 7 -15.80 3.60 12.55
N ARG A 8 -15.96 4.11 11.34
CA ARG A 8 -16.31 3.30 10.18
C ARG A 8 -15.07 3.18 9.32
N ASN A 9 -14.48 1.99 9.37
CA ASN A 9 -13.23 1.71 8.67
C ASN A 9 -13.54 1.00 7.36
N TYR A 10 -12.78 1.33 6.33
CA TYR A 10 -12.67 0.55 5.11
C TYR A 10 -11.22 0.13 4.92
N GLU A 11 -11.03 -0.98 4.22
CA GLU A 11 -9.73 -1.58 3.99
C GLU A 11 -9.38 -1.45 2.52
N GLU A 12 -8.16 -1.00 2.25
CA GLU A 12 -7.57 -0.99 0.91
C GLU A 12 -6.27 -1.76 0.93
N VAL A 13 -6.05 -2.60 -0.08
CA VAL A 13 -4.77 -3.30 -0.27
C VAL A 13 -4.20 -2.88 -1.62
N PHE A 14 -3.00 -2.29 -1.61
CA PHE A 14 -2.38 -1.77 -2.82
C PHE A 14 -0.86 -1.94 -2.84
N ALA A 15 -0.31 -1.96 -4.05
CA ALA A 15 1.13 -1.95 -4.27
C ALA A 15 1.66 -0.52 -4.27
N GLU A 16 2.51 -0.17 -3.29
CA GLU A 16 3.19 1.12 -3.18
C GLU A 16 4.64 0.99 -3.66
N ARG A 17 5.11 1.97 -4.44
CA ARG A 17 6.50 2.04 -4.91
C ARG A 17 7.40 2.58 -3.80
N THR A 18 8.39 1.80 -3.37
CA THR A 18 9.42 2.24 -2.43
C THR A 18 10.62 2.79 -3.20
N ILE A 19 10.85 4.10 -3.09
CA ILE A 19 12.07 4.74 -3.60
C ILE A 19 13.13 4.67 -2.50
N ARG A 20 13.97 3.63 -2.50
CA ARG A 20 15.18 3.66 -1.67
C ARG A 20 16.14 4.67 -2.31
N TYR A 21 16.42 5.76 -1.60
CA TYR A 21 17.44 6.74 -1.98
C TYR A 21 18.80 6.05 -1.93
N SER A 22 19.21 5.46 -3.05
CA SER A 22 20.52 4.84 -3.20
C SER A 22 21.13 5.35 -4.51
N PRO A 23 22.30 6.02 -4.47
CA PRO A 23 22.87 6.72 -5.63
C PRO A 23 23.30 5.81 -6.79
N ARG A 24 23.12 4.49 -6.66
CA ARG A 24 23.45 3.49 -7.69
C ARG A 24 22.20 2.76 -8.14
N LYS A 25 21.53 3.25 -9.20
CA LYS A 25 20.59 2.54 -10.09
C LYS A 25 19.85 1.33 -9.47
N GLN A 26 19.20 1.49 -8.32
CA GLN A 26 18.37 0.41 -7.80
C GLN A 26 17.02 0.47 -8.52
N LYS A 27 16.66 -0.64 -9.19
CA LYS A 27 15.34 -0.80 -9.79
C LYS A 27 14.28 -0.55 -8.71
N PRO A 28 13.16 0.11 -9.03
CA PRO A 28 12.14 0.40 -8.04
C PRO A 28 11.62 -0.89 -7.43
N ILE A 29 11.65 -0.92 -6.10
CA ILE A 29 11.11 -2.01 -5.29
C ILE A 29 9.71 -1.58 -4.87
N TYR A 30 8.81 -2.54 -4.75
CA TYR A 30 7.44 -2.33 -4.33
C TYR A 30 7.19 -3.03 -2.98
N LYS A 31 6.21 -2.52 -2.26
CA LYS A 31 5.62 -3.16 -1.10
C LYS A 31 4.11 -3.26 -1.28
N VAL A 32 3.51 -4.29 -0.74
CA VAL A 32 2.06 -4.43 -0.65
C VAL A 32 1.66 -3.93 0.72
N VAL A 33 0.83 -2.89 0.73
CA VAL A 33 0.35 -2.23 1.94
C VAL A 33 -1.12 -2.52 2.09
N ARG A 34 -1.52 -2.90 3.30
CA ARG A 34 -2.90 -2.92 3.76
C ARG A 34 -3.13 -1.65 4.56
N GLU A 35 -4.06 -0.82 4.13
CA GLU A 35 -4.45 0.40 4.81
C GLU A 35 -5.88 0.26 5.32
N LEU A 36 -6.05 0.35 6.63
CA LEU A 36 -7.34 0.45 7.29
C LEU A 36 -7.61 1.92 7.59
N ARG A 37 -8.55 2.53 6.89
CA ARG A 37 -8.83 3.97 7.00
C ARG A 37 -10.25 4.25 7.44
N CYS A 38 -10.40 5.18 8.37
CA CYS A 38 -11.72 5.66 8.78
C CYS A 38 -12.25 6.69 7.80
N ASP A 39 -13.44 6.45 7.23
CA ASP A 39 -14.10 7.37 6.29
C ASP A 39 -14.52 8.71 6.94
N ARG A 40 -14.70 8.72 8.26
CA ARG A 40 -15.20 9.87 9.03
C ARG A 40 -14.11 10.77 9.59
N CYS A 41 -13.05 10.22 10.17
CA CYS A 41 -11.96 11.02 10.76
C CYS A 41 -10.65 10.97 9.98
N GLY A 42 -10.53 10.08 8.99
CA GLY A 42 -9.32 9.91 8.22
C GLY A 42 -8.18 9.21 8.97
N GLU A 43 -8.39 8.75 10.21
CA GLU A 43 -7.42 7.92 10.93
C GLU A 43 -7.12 6.68 10.08
N ALA A 44 -5.84 6.43 9.83
CA ALA A 44 -5.38 5.35 8.99
C ALA A 44 -4.31 4.53 9.71
N HIS A 45 -4.49 3.21 9.69
CA HIS A 45 -3.49 2.25 10.13
C HIS A 45 -2.93 1.54 8.90
N ARG A 46 -1.61 1.58 8.72
CA ARG A 46 -0.93 1.00 7.56
C ARG A 46 -0.09 -0.18 8.02
N GLU A 47 -0.34 -1.33 7.42
CA GLU A 47 0.39 -2.57 7.64
C GLU A 47 1.12 -2.96 6.35
N GLU A 48 2.44 -3.17 6.45
CA GLU A 48 3.21 -3.71 5.33
C GLU A 48 3.06 -5.24 5.32
N LEU A 49 2.35 -5.76 4.31
CA LEU A 49 2.15 -7.20 4.16
C LEU A 49 3.37 -7.87 3.53
N ARG A 50 3.96 -7.21 2.53
CA ARG A 50 5.14 -7.71 1.80
C ARG A 50 5.99 -6.53 1.36
N SER A 51 7.31 -6.68 1.40
CA SER A 51 8.27 -5.72 0.83
C SER A 51 9.34 -6.41 0.02
N GLY A 52 10.16 -5.63 -0.70
CA GLY A 52 11.23 -6.19 -1.53
C GLY A 52 10.74 -6.71 -2.88
N ILE A 53 9.49 -6.47 -3.26
CA ILE A 53 8.89 -7.10 -4.43
C ILE A 53 9.27 -6.35 -5.71
N ARG A 54 9.57 -7.08 -6.78
CA ARG A 54 9.81 -6.49 -8.10
C ARG A 54 8.50 -6.29 -8.85
N ARG A 55 8.43 -5.26 -9.71
CA ARG A 55 7.28 -5.03 -10.60
C ARG A 55 6.88 -6.27 -11.41
N SER A 56 7.86 -7.03 -11.90
CA SER A 56 7.61 -8.25 -12.69
C SER A 56 6.89 -9.34 -11.91
N GLN A 57 7.08 -9.42 -10.58
CA GLN A 57 6.35 -10.36 -9.73
C GLN A 57 4.92 -9.86 -9.53
N LEU A 58 4.73 -8.57 -9.24
CA LEU A 58 3.42 -7.96 -9.07
C LEU A 58 2.55 -8.03 -10.35
N LEU A 59 3.16 -7.88 -11.54
CA LEU A 59 2.49 -8.07 -12.82
C LEU A 59 1.96 -9.51 -12.97
N LYS A 60 2.79 -10.51 -12.67
CA LYS A 60 2.37 -11.93 -12.72
C LYS A 60 1.25 -12.25 -11.72
N GLU A 61 1.26 -11.57 -10.58
CA GLU A 61 0.24 -11.69 -9.53
C GLU A 61 -1.02 -10.85 -9.83
N GLY A 62 -1.07 -10.10 -10.94
CA GLY A 62 -2.23 -9.31 -11.35
C GLY A 62 -2.44 -7.99 -10.60
N TRP A 63 -1.44 -7.49 -9.87
CA TRP A 63 -1.51 -6.20 -9.17
C TRP A 63 -1.44 -4.99 -10.11
N PHE A 64 -1.04 -5.20 -11.36
CA PHE A 64 -0.98 -4.16 -12.38
C PHE A 64 -1.71 -4.64 -13.62
N ILE A 65 -2.46 -3.74 -14.24
CA ILE A 65 -3.04 -3.95 -15.57
C ILE A 65 -1.90 -3.77 -16.59
N GLU A 66 -1.67 -4.76 -17.44
CA GLU A 66 -0.77 -4.62 -18.59
C GLU A 66 -1.39 -3.61 -19.57
N GLN A 67 -0.66 -2.55 -19.90
CA GLN A 67 -1.00 -1.60 -20.96
C GLN A 67 -0.35 -2.04 -22.26
#